data_AF-L9YFI3-F1
#
_entry.id   AF-L9YFI3-F1
#
_cell.length_a   1.000
_cell.length_b   1.000
_cell.length_c   1.000
_cell.angle_alpha   90.00
_cell.angle_beta   90.00
_cell.angle_gamma   90.00
#
_symmetry.space_group_name_H-M   'P 1'
#
loop_
_entity.id
_entity.type
_entity.pdbx_description
1 polymer ?
#
loop_
_entity_poly.entity_id
_entity_poly.type
_entity_poly.pdbx_seq_one_letter_code
_entity_poly.pdbx_strand_id
1 'polypeptide(L)'
;MSGGEPAAYDTWSFEEWGRIESAEVGATRARTVTARKLGVEEVGSGISSPPDEAETEGLVSTVEISKRLSRDGDVVRWPVATFPDLKKAAPSSVDVTLSIEGDTFSRRVPVYVSYSIMHYD
;
A
#
# COMPACT_ATOMS: atom_id res chain seq x y z
N MET A 1 -4.18 28.18 -3.82
CA MET A 1 -3.43 28.30 -2.54
C MET A 1 -2.05 27.74 -2.76
N SER A 2 -1.03 28.49 -2.32
CA SER A 2 0.35 28.52 -2.81
C SER A 2 1.13 27.20 -2.74
N GLY A 3 1.69 26.78 -3.88
CA GLY A 3 2.92 26.00 -3.91
C GLY A 3 4.09 26.96 -4.11
N GLY A 4 4.60 27.53 -3.01
CA GLY A 4 5.89 28.24 -3.06
C GLY A 4 7.03 27.22 -3.17
N GLU A 5 8.15 27.61 -3.77
CA GLU A 5 9.35 26.75 -3.80
C GLU A 5 9.77 26.39 -2.36
N PRO A 6 10.21 25.14 -2.12
CA PRO A 6 10.68 24.73 -0.80
C PRO A 6 11.80 25.63 -0.31
N ALA A 7 11.68 26.13 0.92
CA ALA A 7 12.68 27.02 1.52
C ALA A 7 14.05 26.33 1.72
N ALA A 8 14.06 24.99 1.83
CA ALA A 8 15.25 24.16 1.87
C ALA A 8 14.90 22.71 1.49
N TYR A 9 15.91 21.96 1.06
CA TYR A 9 15.85 20.50 0.89
C TYR A 9 16.77 19.85 1.93
N ASP A 10 16.38 18.68 2.41
CA ASP A 10 17.18 17.87 3.33
C ASP A 10 17.36 16.46 2.75
N THR A 11 18.31 15.71 3.31
CA THR A 11 18.59 14.32 2.94
C THR A 11 18.10 13.36 4.03
N TRP A 12 17.77 12.15 3.64
CA TRP A 12 17.52 11.06 4.58
C TRP A 12 18.70 10.09 4.59
N SER A 13 18.94 9.45 5.73
CA SER A 13 19.82 8.29 5.75
C SER A 13 19.25 7.18 4.87
N PHE A 14 20.12 6.30 4.36
CA PHE A 14 19.70 5.15 3.56
C PHE A 14 18.71 4.25 4.31
N GLU A 15 18.84 4.12 5.64
CA GLU A 15 17.89 3.35 6.46
C GLU A 15 16.52 4.03 6.57
N GLU A 16 16.47 5.35 6.80
CA GLU A 16 15.20 6.08 6.89
C GLU A 16 14.43 6.05 5.57
N TRP A 17 15.13 6.34 4.47
CA TRP A 17 14.57 6.18 3.14
C TRP A 17 14.17 4.72 2.88
N GLY A 18 15.04 3.76 3.24
CA GLY A 18 14.83 2.34 3.03
C GLY A 18 13.59 1.79 3.74
N ARG A 19 13.21 2.34 4.90
CA ARG A 19 11.96 2.00 5.60
C ARG A 19 10.72 2.37 4.79
N ILE A 20 10.72 3.54 4.14
CA ILE A 20 9.62 4.02 3.30
C ILE A 20 9.59 3.23 1.99
N GLU A 21 10.72 3.18 1.28
CA GLU A 21 10.85 2.51 -0.01
C GLU A 21 10.48 1.02 0.09
N SER A 22 10.92 0.34 1.16
CA SER A 22 10.57 -1.07 1.35
C SER A 22 9.05 -1.28 1.44
N ALA A 23 8.32 -0.35 2.06
CA ALA A 23 6.87 -0.43 2.16
C ALA A 23 6.18 -0.16 0.82
N GLU A 24 6.69 0.77 0.01
CA GLU A 24 6.17 1.10 -1.32
C GLU A 24 6.39 -0.04 -2.32
N VAL A 25 7.62 -0.58 -2.37
CA VAL A 25 7.96 -1.75 -3.18
C VAL A 25 7.16 -2.97 -2.70
N GLY A 26 7.05 -3.15 -1.38
CA GLY A 26 6.25 -4.19 -0.75
C GLY A 26 4.78 -4.13 -1.17
N ALA A 27 4.18 -2.93 -1.17
CA ALA A 27 2.80 -2.71 -1.58
C ALA A 27 2.57 -3.05 -3.05
N THR A 28 3.47 -2.59 -3.93
CA THR A 28 3.43 -2.90 -5.36
C THR A 28 3.53 -4.40 -5.63
N ARG A 29 4.42 -5.08 -4.90
CA ARG A 29 4.58 -6.53 -5.01
C ARG A 29 3.37 -7.29 -4.48
N ALA A 30 2.86 -6.89 -3.33
CA ALA A 30 1.65 -7.46 -2.73
C ALA A 30 0.46 -7.31 -3.69
N ARG A 31 0.23 -6.13 -4.26
CA ARG A 31 -0.78 -5.89 -5.29
C ARG A 31 -0.68 -6.87 -6.43
N THR A 32 0.51 -7.00 -7.02
CA THR A 32 0.75 -7.84 -8.19
C THR A 32 0.41 -9.30 -7.92
N VAL A 33 0.83 -9.82 -6.77
CA VAL A 33 0.55 -11.21 -6.37
C VAL A 33 -0.93 -11.41 -6.07
N THR A 34 -1.56 -10.47 -5.38
CA THR A 34 -2.98 -10.51 -5.02
C THR A 34 -3.86 -10.48 -6.27
N ALA A 35 -3.62 -9.53 -7.18
CA ALA A 35 -4.30 -9.40 -8.47
C ALA A 35 -4.21 -10.69 -9.28
N ARG A 36 -3.00 -11.26 -9.39
CA ARG A 36 -2.77 -12.54 -10.10
C ARG A 36 -3.54 -13.70 -9.48
N LYS A 37 -3.61 -13.80 -8.15
CA LYS A 37 -4.35 -14.87 -7.45
C LYS A 37 -5.86 -14.74 -7.59
N LEU A 38 -6.36 -13.51 -7.66
CA LEU A 38 -7.79 -13.22 -7.85
C LEU A 38 -8.22 -13.30 -9.33
N GLY A 39 -7.28 -13.20 -10.28
CA GLY A 39 -7.58 -13.14 -11.70
C GLY A 39 -8.22 -11.82 -12.12
N VAL A 40 -7.86 -10.72 -11.46
CA VAL A 40 -8.40 -9.36 -11.69
C VAL A 40 -7.26 -8.35 -11.78
N GLU A 41 -7.47 -7.23 -12.46
CA GLU A 41 -6.44 -6.19 -12.62
C GLU A 41 -6.53 -5.07 -11.57
N GLU A 42 -7.71 -4.88 -11.00
CA GLU A 42 -8.10 -3.64 -10.32
C GLU A 42 -8.05 -3.79 -8.79
N VAL A 43 -6.90 -4.26 -8.30
CA VAL A 43 -6.53 -4.23 -6.87
C VAL A 43 -5.71 -2.96 -6.63
N GLY A 44 -6.07 -2.17 -5.61
CA GLY A 44 -5.29 -1.02 -5.17
C GLY A 44 -4.19 -1.42 -4.19
N SER A 45 -3.24 -0.52 -3.96
CA SER A 45 -2.22 -0.71 -2.93
C SER A 45 -1.63 0.61 -2.50
N GLY A 46 -1.11 0.66 -1.27
CA GLY A 46 -0.40 1.81 -0.75
C GLY A 46 0.42 1.46 0.50
N ILE A 47 0.85 2.50 1.19
CA ILE A 47 1.50 2.39 2.49
C ILE A 47 0.64 3.10 3.53
N SER A 48 0.63 2.59 4.75
CA SER A 48 -0.07 3.23 5.86
C SER A 48 0.65 3.00 7.18
N SER A 49 0.18 3.69 8.23
CA SER A 49 0.40 3.23 9.59
C SER A 49 -0.27 1.85 9.80
N PRO A 50 0.26 1.03 10.71
CA PRO A 50 -0.39 -0.22 11.10
C PRO A 50 -1.71 0.09 11.83
N PRO A 51 -2.69 -0.84 11.82
CA PRO A 51 -3.88 -0.71 12.66
C PRO A 51 -3.50 -0.58 14.15
N ASP A 52 -4.29 0.16 14.92
CA ASP A 52 -4.00 0.45 16.34
C ASP A 52 -3.81 -0.81 17.21
N GLU A 53 -4.45 -1.92 16.82
CA GLU A 53 -4.39 -3.21 17.53
C GLU A 53 -3.19 -4.08 17.13
N ALA A 54 -2.40 -3.66 16.13
CA ALA A 54 -1.28 -4.46 15.62
C ALA A 54 -0.01 -4.24 16.45
N GLU A 55 0.71 -5.33 16.75
CA GLU A 55 2.04 -5.29 17.38
C GLU A 55 3.16 -4.80 16.43
N THR A 56 2.80 -4.35 15.23
CA THR A 56 3.75 -3.88 14.21
C THR A 56 3.98 -2.39 14.37
N GLU A 57 5.23 -1.96 14.38
CA GLU A 57 5.59 -0.54 14.31
C GLU A 57 6.06 -0.14 12.90
N GLY A 58 5.89 1.16 12.58
CA GLY A 58 6.33 1.77 11.32
C GLY A 58 5.41 1.49 10.13
N LEU A 59 5.84 1.94 8.95
CA LEU A 59 5.03 1.82 7.72
C LEU A 59 4.82 0.35 7.33
N VAL A 60 3.59 0.06 6.92
CA VAL A 60 3.13 -1.24 6.41
C VAL A 60 2.62 -1.10 4.99
N SER A 61 2.58 -2.20 4.25
CA SER A 61 1.96 -2.24 2.93
C SER A 61 0.46 -2.55 3.06
N THR A 62 -0.36 -1.96 2.20
CA THR A 62 -1.78 -2.26 2.10
C THR A 62 -2.14 -2.72 0.70
N VAL A 63 -3.09 -3.65 0.60
CA VAL A 63 -3.79 -3.96 -0.65
C VAL A 63 -5.28 -3.76 -0.44
N GLU A 64 -5.94 -3.16 -1.42
CA GLU A 64 -7.32 -2.73 -1.25
C GLU A 64 -8.21 -3.10 -2.42
N ILE A 65 -9.49 -3.25 -2.11
CA ILE A 65 -10.57 -3.21 -3.08
C ILE A 65 -11.48 -2.04 -2.71
N SER A 66 -11.97 -1.34 -3.73
CA SER A 66 -12.78 -0.15 -3.53
C SER A 66 -14.17 -0.31 -4.14
N LYS A 67 -15.20 0.15 -3.43
CA LYS A 67 -16.50 0.49 -4.02
C LYS A 67 -16.50 1.98 -4.37
N ARG A 68 -16.95 2.32 -5.56
CA ARG A 68 -17.04 3.73 -5.99
C ARG A 68 -18.48 4.18 -6.03
N LEU A 69 -18.72 5.35 -5.47
CA LEU A 69 -20.00 6.02 -5.44
C LEU A 69 -19.94 7.31 -6.28
N SER A 70 -21.06 7.66 -6.92
CA SER A 70 -21.28 8.99 -7.46
C SER A 70 -21.39 10.01 -6.34
N ARG A 71 -21.42 11.29 -6.70
CA ARG A 71 -21.71 12.39 -5.78
C ARG A 71 -23.04 12.22 -5.04
N ASP A 72 -24.05 11.67 -5.72
CA ASP A 72 -25.40 11.45 -5.18
C ASP A 72 -25.50 10.16 -4.34
N GLY A 73 -24.40 9.40 -4.21
CA GLY A 73 -24.32 8.17 -3.42
C GLY A 73 -24.64 6.89 -4.18
N ASP A 74 -24.93 6.97 -5.48
CA ASP A 74 -25.21 5.79 -6.31
C ASP A 74 -23.94 4.99 -6.59
N VAL A 75 -24.07 3.67 -6.66
CA VAL A 75 -22.92 2.80 -6.95
C VAL A 75 -22.53 2.91 -8.41
N VAL A 76 -21.41 3.57 -8.69
CA VAL A 76 -20.83 3.66 -10.05
C VAL A 76 -19.90 2.50 -10.36
N ARG A 77 -19.32 1.86 -9.33
CA ARG A 77 -18.49 0.68 -9.51
C ARG A 77 -18.46 -0.21 -8.28
N TRP A 78 -18.71 -1.50 -8.49
CA TRP A 78 -18.55 -2.52 -7.47
C TRP A 78 -17.08 -2.97 -7.35
N PRO A 79 -16.66 -3.44 -6.17
CA PRO A 79 -15.36 -4.07 -5.97
C PRO A 79 -15.18 -5.28 -6.90
N VAL A 80 -13.96 -5.50 -7.38
CA VAL A 80 -13.63 -6.64 -8.28
C VAL A 80 -13.56 -8.00 -7.59
N ALA A 81 -13.57 -8.02 -6.27
CA ALA A 81 -13.55 -9.24 -5.46
C ALA A 81 -14.28 -8.98 -4.14
N THR A 82 -14.56 -10.05 -3.39
CA THR A 82 -15.05 -9.92 -2.02
C THR A 82 -13.88 -9.65 -1.05
N PHE A 83 -14.17 -9.06 0.10
CA PHE A 83 -13.15 -8.84 1.13
C PHE A 83 -12.53 -10.16 1.66
N PRO A 84 -13.31 -11.25 1.89
CA PRO A 84 -12.75 -12.56 2.21
C PRO A 84 -11.79 -13.10 1.15
N ASP A 85 -12.12 -12.95 -0.14
CA ASP A 85 -11.25 -13.40 -1.23
C ASP A 85 -9.96 -12.57 -1.29
N LEU A 86 -10.06 -11.25 -1.10
CA LEU A 86 -8.89 -10.37 -1.00
C LEU A 86 -7.97 -10.82 0.15
N LYS A 87 -8.53 -11.07 1.34
CA LYS A 87 -7.78 -11.55 2.51
C LYS A 87 -7.09 -12.88 2.26
N LYS A 88 -7.74 -13.80 1.53
CA LYS A 88 -7.18 -15.11 1.18
C LYS A 88 -6.08 -15.00 0.10
N ALA A 89 -6.22 -14.08 -0.84
CA ALA A 89 -5.28 -13.89 -1.92
C ALA A 89 -4.02 -13.14 -1.48
N ALA A 90 -4.18 -12.11 -0.65
CA ALA A 90 -3.09 -11.26 -0.20
C ALA A 90 -2.01 -12.06 0.56
N PRO A 91 -0.71 -11.81 0.30
CA PRO A 91 0.33 -12.30 1.19
C PRO A 91 0.19 -11.60 2.56
N SER A 92 0.66 -12.23 3.64
CA SER A 92 0.69 -11.63 4.98
C SER A 92 1.87 -10.68 5.18
N SER A 93 2.93 -10.84 4.38
CA SER A 93 4.11 -9.98 4.38
C SER A 93 4.89 -10.10 3.08
N VAL A 94 5.80 -9.16 2.84
CA VAL A 94 6.78 -9.18 1.75
C VAL A 94 8.17 -8.97 2.34
N ASP A 95 9.09 -9.87 2.03
CA ASP A 95 10.51 -9.68 2.33
C ASP A 95 11.13 -8.77 1.25
N VAL A 96 11.66 -7.62 1.66
CA VAL A 96 12.26 -6.63 0.76
C VAL A 96 13.72 -6.42 1.12
N THR A 97 14.57 -6.40 0.09
CA THR A 97 15.99 -6.07 0.18
C THR A 97 16.29 -4.97 -0.82
N LEU A 98 16.79 -3.84 -0.34
CA LEU A 98 17.23 -2.69 -1.12
C LEU A 98 18.75 -2.66 -1.11
N SER A 99 19.36 -2.39 -2.27
CA SER A 99 20.81 -2.25 -2.39
C SER A 99 21.18 -1.03 -3.21
N ILE A 100 21.99 -0.15 -2.63
CA ILE A 100 22.52 1.07 -3.28
C ILE A 100 24.01 1.16 -2.96
N GLU A 101 24.85 1.30 -3.99
CA GLU A 101 26.30 1.52 -3.85
C GLU A 101 27.06 0.52 -2.94
N GLY A 102 26.53 -0.70 -2.79
CA GLY A 102 27.10 -1.75 -1.95
C GLY A 102 26.49 -1.83 -0.55
N ASP A 103 25.78 -0.80 -0.10
CA ASP A 103 24.97 -0.84 1.11
C ASP A 103 23.68 -1.63 0.86
N THR A 104 23.22 -2.33 1.90
CA THR A 104 22.02 -3.15 1.83
C THR A 104 21.13 -2.95 3.04
N PHE A 105 19.84 -2.73 2.80
CA PHE A 105 18.80 -2.66 3.82
C PHE A 105 17.77 -3.75 3.54
N SER A 106 17.47 -4.59 4.54
CA SER A 106 16.47 -5.65 4.40
C SER A 106 15.43 -5.57 5.51
N ARG A 107 14.15 -5.71 5.14
CA ARG A 107 13.04 -5.73 6.08
C ARG A 107 11.92 -6.61 5.57
N ARG A 108 11.28 -7.34 6.49
CA ARG A 108 9.96 -7.94 6.27
C ARG A 108 8.89 -6.88 6.49
N VAL A 109 8.14 -6.55 5.46
CA VAL A 109 7.04 -5.58 5.54
C VAL A 109 5.70 -6.31 5.66
N PRO A 110 4.94 -6.12 6.74
CA PRO A 110 3.61 -6.69 6.88
C PRO A 110 2.63 -6.11 5.84
N VAL A 111 1.69 -6.94 5.41
CA VAL A 111 0.66 -6.57 4.43
C VAL A 111 -0.71 -6.67 5.07
N TYR A 112 -1.45 -5.57 5.04
CA TYR A 112 -2.83 -5.50 5.49
C TYR A 112 -3.77 -5.38 4.30
N VAL A 113 -5.00 -5.87 4.48
CA VAL A 113 -6.07 -5.72 3.49
C VAL A 113 -7.06 -4.67 3.95
N SER A 114 -7.51 -3.82 3.04
CA SER A 114 -8.54 -2.81 3.32
C SER A 114 -9.66 -2.83 2.30
N TYR A 115 -10.80 -2.29 2.73
CA TYR A 115 -11.95 -2.02 1.88
C TYR A 115 -12.24 -0.53 1.96
N SER A 116 -12.25 0.15 0.82
CA SER A 116 -12.51 1.59 0.75
C SER A 116 -13.81 1.88 0.01
N ILE A 117 -14.50 2.94 0.44
CA ILE A 117 -15.62 3.53 -0.30
C ILE A 117 -15.14 4.90 -0.78
N MET A 118 -15.03 5.07 -2.10
CA MET A 118 -14.60 6.33 -2.70
C MET A 118 -15.79 7.08 -3.28
N HIS A 119 -15.90 8.35 -2.93
CA HIS A 119 -16.87 9.29 -3.50
C HIS A 119 -16.17 10.18 -4.53
N TYR A 120 -16.79 10.37 -5.69
CA TYR A 120 -16.38 11.42 -6.63
C TYR A 120 -17.16 12.69 -6.36
N ASP A 121 -16.44 13.82 -6.35
CA ASP A 121 -17.00 15.17 -6.32
C ASP A 121 -17.52 15.62 -7.70
#